data_AF-A0A6P6IXM8-F1
#
_entry.id   AF-A0A6P6IXM8-F1
#
_cell.length_a   1.000
_cell.length_b   1.000
_cell.length_c   1.000
_cell.angle_alpha   90.00
_cell.angle_beta   90.00
_cell.angle_gamma   90.00
#
_symmetry.space_group_name_H-M   'P 1'
#
loop_
_entity.id
_entity.type
_entity.pdbx_description
1 polymer ?
#
loop_
_entity_poly.entity_id
_entity_poly.type
_entity_poly.pdbx_seq_one_letter_code
_entity_poly.pdbx_strand_id
1 'polypeptide(L)'
;MMETTLFICIMLTCAVATQSVPPTIQGQTSTLPHLTGCFSRELMTFRCQWETGSLQNHTEHEDLRLFYILEKDSKKWMECPSYSSIRENECYFNSSNTVIWFPYVVQLRSRSLDIVYDEISFNVEDIGKPCR
;
A
#
# COMPACT_ATOMS: atom_id res chain seq x y z
N MET A 1 -39.00 -56.24 13.27
CA MET A 1 -39.88 -55.81 14.38
C MET A 1 -39.31 -54.49 14.87
N MET A 2 -39.74 -53.34 14.34
CA MET A 2 -41.06 -52.69 14.45
C MET A 2 -41.05 -51.70 15.65
N GLU A 3 -41.11 -50.40 15.29
CA GLU A 3 -41.53 -49.22 16.06
C GLU A 3 -40.57 -48.72 17.17
N THR A 4 -40.41 -47.41 17.45
CA THR A 4 -41.42 -46.35 17.46
C THR A 4 -40.76 -44.96 17.55
N THR A 5 -41.43 -43.95 16.99
CA THR A 5 -41.49 -42.54 17.45
C THR A 5 -40.67 -41.48 16.71
N LEU A 6 -41.27 -41.06 15.60
CA LEU A 6 -41.48 -39.67 15.14
C LEU A 6 -41.26 -38.56 16.21
N PHE A 7 -40.29 -37.66 15.98
CA PHE A 7 -40.34 -36.29 16.49
C PHE A 7 -39.98 -35.30 15.37
N ILE A 8 -41.03 -34.78 14.75
CA ILE A 8 -40.99 -33.61 13.88
C ILE A 8 -40.85 -32.40 14.79
N CYS A 9 -39.69 -31.74 14.78
CA CYS A 9 -39.54 -30.37 15.27
C CYS A 9 -39.09 -29.51 14.09
N ILE A 10 -40.07 -28.93 13.40
CA ILE A 10 -39.87 -27.87 12.41
C ILE A 10 -39.34 -26.66 13.19
N MET A 11 -38.03 -26.46 13.18
CA MET A 11 -37.43 -25.22 13.64
C MET A 11 -37.31 -24.30 12.43
N LEU A 12 -38.31 -23.42 12.25
CA LEU A 12 -38.18 -22.24 11.41
C LEU A 12 -36.99 -21.43 11.92
N THR A 13 -35.86 -21.53 11.22
CA THR A 13 -34.76 -20.59 11.44
C THR A 13 -35.06 -19.37 10.58
N CYS A 14 -35.40 -18.26 11.25
CA CYS A 14 -35.45 -16.96 10.61
C CYS A 14 -34.09 -16.70 9.96
N ALA A 15 -34.04 -16.64 8.64
CA ALA A 15 -32.87 -16.14 7.94
C ALA A 15 -32.70 -14.66 8.32
N VAL A 16 -31.80 -14.38 9.27
CA VAL A 16 -31.37 -13.02 9.55
C VAL A 16 -30.49 -12.60 8.38
N ALA A 17 -31.01 -11.75 7.50
CA ALA A 17 -30.22 -11.10 6.48
C ALA A 17 -29.22 -10.17 7.16
N THR A 18 -27.96 -10.59 7.27
CA THR A 18 -26.85 -9.72 7.65
C THR A 18 -26.64 -8.70 6.53
N GLN A 19 -27.15 -7.48 6.73
CA GLN A 19 -26.74 -6.35 5.89
C GLN A 19 -25.26 -6.08 6.18
N SER A 20 -24.38 -6.44 5.24
CA SER A 20 -22.99 -6.00 5.26
C SER A 20 -22.98 -4.50 4.98
N VAL A 21 -23.04 -3.69 6.04
CA VAL A 21 -22.77 -2.25 5.97
C VAL A 21 -21.36 -2.11 5.38
N PRO A 22 -21.19 -1.45 4.22
CA PRO A 22 -19.87 -1.19 3.67
C PRO A 22 -19.08 -0.37 4.70
N PRO A 23 -17.79 -0.67 4.94
CA PRO A 23 -16.99 0.15 5.82
C PRO A 23 -16.93 1.56 5.22
N THR A 24 -17.47 2.53 5.97
CA THR A 24 -17.23 3.96 5.73
C THR A 24 -15.72 4.16 5.65
N ILE A 25 -15.21 4.57 4.49
CA ILE A 25 -13.81 5.01 4.37
C ILE A 25 -13.69 6.32 5.16
N GLN A 26 -13.50 6.19 6.47
CA GLN A 26 -12.94 7.25 7.28
C GLN A 26 -11.48 7.36 6.88
N GLY A 27 -11.04 8.54 6.45
CA GLY A 27 -9.63 8.83 6.21
C GLY A 27 -8.86 8.54 7.50
N GLN A 28 -8.25 7.36 7.56
CA GLN A 28 -7.54 6.87 8.74
C GLN A 28 -6.22 7.63 8.78
N THR A 29 -6.14 8.67 9.61
CA THR A 29 -4.92 9.45 9.76
C THR A 29 -3.85 8.56 10.40
N SER A 30 -2.88 8.11 9.61
CA SER A 30 -1.78 7.28 10.12
C SER A 30 -0.91 8.08 11.08
N THR A 31 -0.48 7.44 12.16
CA THR A 31 0.43 8.04 13.14
C THR A 31 1.89 7.98 12.69
N LEU A 32 2.22 7.03 11.82
CA LEU A 32 3.58 6.76 11.33
C LEU A 32 3.75 7.19 9.87
N PRO A 33 5.00 7.45 9.43
CA PRO A 33 5.31 7.56 8.02
C PRO A 33 4.76 6.38 7.23
N HIS A 34 4.08 6.65 6.12
CA HIS A 34 3.53 5.59 5.28
C HIS A 34 3.40 6.05 3.83
N LEU A 35 3.51 5.09 2.92
CA LEU A 35 3.37 5.30 1.50
C LEU A 35 1.89 5.50 1.17
N THR A 36 1.56 6.62 0.54
CA THR A 36 0.19 6.91 0.07
C THR A 36 -0.07 6.29 -1.31
N GLY A 37 0.99 5.88 -2.00
CA GLY A 37 0.94 5.08 -3.20
C GLY A 37 1.88 5.57 -4.29
N CYS A 38 1.88 4.83 -5.40
CA CYS A 38 2.60 5.19 -6.60
C CYS A 38 1.64 5.43 -7.77
N PHE A 39 2.03 6.27 -8.72
CA PHE A 39 1.19 6.73 -9.81
C PHE A 39 1.98 6.85 -11.12
N SER A 40 1.46 6.24 -12.17
CA SER A 40 1.97 6.33 -13.54
C SER A 40 0.87 6.81 -14.48
N ARG A 41 1.17 7.75 -15.39
CA ARG A 41 0.20 8.23 -16.41
C ARG A 41 0.32 7.49 -17.73
N GLU A 42 1.56 7.20 -18.10
CA GLU A 42 1.94 6.81 -19.47
C GLU A 42 2.83 5.57 -19.47
N LEU A 43 2.98 4.89 -18.33
CA LEU A 43 3.85 3.71 -18.13
C LEU A 43 5.35 3.95 -18.35
N MET A 44 5.75 5.13 -18.83
CA MET A 44 7.14 5.51 -19.05
C MET A 44 7.79 6.16 -17.83
N THR A 45 6.99 6.74 -16.94
CA THR A 45 7.47 7.40 -15.72
C THR A 45 6.45 7.18 -14.63
N PHE A 46 6.92 7.08 -13.39
CA PHE A 46 6.04 7.02 -12.24
C PHE A 46 6.60 7.80 -11.08
N ARG A 47 5.75 8.07 -10.11
CA ARG A 47 6.12 8.71 -8.85
C ARG A 47 5.52 7.94 -7.69
N CYS A 48 6.19 7.96 -6.56
CA CYS A 48 5.67 7.44 -5.31
C CYS A 48 5.62 8.57 -4.29
N GLN A 49 4.55 8.59 -3.49
CA GLN A 49 4.31 9.61 -2.47
C GLN A 49 4.14 8.96 -1.10
N TRP A 50 4.45 9.73 -0.06
CA TRP A 50 4.24 9.34 1.33
C TRP A 50 3.76 10.51 2.16
N GLU A 51 3.21 10.19 3.32
CA GLU A 51 2.91 11.14 4.38
C GLU A 51 3.79 10.82 5.60
N THR A 52 4.18 11.85 6.34
CA THR A 52 4.99 11.70 7.55
C THR A 52 4.19 11.21 8.76
N GLY A 53 2.85 11.15 8.66
CA GLY A 53 1.99 10.89 9.80
C GLY A 53 1.88 12.07 10.77
N SER A 54 1.18 11.87 11.88
CA SER A 54 0.75 12.94 12.81
C SER A 54 1.58 13.08 14.09
N LEU A 55 2.57 12.22 14.36
CA LEU A 55 3.32 12.26 15.63
C LEU A 55 4.48 13.26 15.61
N GLN A 56 4.47 14.20 16.55
CA GLN A 56 5.37 15.37 16.64
C GLN A 56 6.84 15.08 17.03
N ASN A 57 7.35 13.85 16.86
CA ASN A 57 8.80 13.62 16.97
C ASN A 57 9.48 14.10 15.68
N HIS A 58 9.51 15.42 15.48
CA HIS A 58 9.88 16.11 14.25
C HIS A 58 11.24 15.67 13.67
N THR A 59 12.17 15.22 14.50
CA THR A 59 13.55 14.93 14.07
C THR A 59 13.72 13.66 13.23
N GLU A 60 12.84 12.66 13.39
CA GLU A 60 12.90 11.40 12.61
C GLU A 60 12.08 11.47 11.32
N HIS A 61 11.06 12.33 11.28
CA HIS A 61 10.11 12.46 10.17
C HIS A 61 10.62 13.34 9.02
N GLU A 62 11.57 14.23 9.29
CA GLU A 62 12.04 15.22 8.30
C GLU A 62 13.07 14.68 7.31
N ASP A 63 13.62 13.48 7.51
CA ASP A 63 14.68 12.93 6.65
C ASP A 63 14.42 11.47 6.23
N LEU A 64 13.17 11.20 5.85
CA LEU A 64 12.76 9.92 5.28
C LEU A 64 13.45 9.65 3.94
N ARG A 65 13.67 8.37 3.66
CA ARG A 65 14.34 7.91 2.44
C ARG A 65 13.54 6.79 1.79
N LEU A 66 13.33 6.91 0.48
CA LEU A 66 12.67 5.87 -0.30
C LEU A 66 13.72 4.99 -0.96
N PHE A 67 13.60 3.68 -0.76
CA PHE A 67 14.41 2.67 -1.43
C PHE A 67 13.53 1.78 -2.29
N TYR A 68 14.11 1.22 -3.35
CA TYR A 68 13.41 0.30 -4.23
C TYR A 68 14.30 -0.86 -4.68
N ILE A 69 13.65 -1.95 -5.03
CA ILE A 69 14.20 -3.05 -5.83
C ILE A 69 13.19 -3.41 -6.91
N LEU A 70 13.67 -4.00 -8.00
CA LEU A 70 12.81 -4.83 -8.83
C LEU A 70 12.81 -6.23 -8.24
N GLU A 71 11.67 -6.92 -8.19
CA GLU A 71 11.59 -8.26 -7.59
C GLU A 71 12.53 -9.27 -8.26
N LYS A 72 12.85 -9.06 -9.55
CA LYS A 72 13.87 -9.85 -10.25
C LYS A 72 15.29 -9.67 -9.69
N ASP A 73 15.56 -8.55 -9.01
CA ASP A 73 16.86 -8.16 -8.49
C ASP A 73 16.89 -8.46 -6.98
N SER A 74 17.34 -9.66 -6.61
CA SER A 74 17.07 -10.20 -5.28
C SER A 74 17.90 -9.58 -4.13
N LYS A 75 18.81 -8.62 -4.38
CA LYS A 75 19.86 -8.27 -3.38
C LYS A 75 20.32 -6.82 -3.29
N LYS A 76 19.88 -5.89 -4.14
CA LYS A 76 20.43 -4.53 -4.14
C LYS A 76 19.34 -3.47 -4.12
N TRP A 77 19.02 -3.01 -2.91
CA TRP A 77 18.21 -1.81 -2.71
C TRP A 77 18.91 -0.59 -3.31
N MET A 78 18.18 0.15 -4.12
CA MET A 78 18.60 1.42 -4.70
C MET A 78 17.81 2.53 -4.03
N GLU A 79 18.46 3.65 -3.75
CA GLU A 79 17.76 4.84 -3.26
C GLU A 79 16.96 5.49 -4.40
N CYS A 80 15.92 6.24 -4.03
CA CYS A 80 15.13 7.07 -4.92
C CYS A 80 16.02 7.78 -5.97
N PRO A 81 15.74 7.63 -7.27
CA PRO A 81 16.59 8.21 -8.31
C PRO A 81 16.49 9.73 -8.38
N SER A 82 15.36 10.32 -8.00
CA SER A 82 15.17 11.76 -7.93
C SER A 82 14.07 12.14 -6.95
N TYR A 83 14.43 12.72 -5.81
CA TYR A 83 13.45 13.38 -4.95
C TYR A 83 12.92 14.64 -5.65
N SER A 84 11.60 14.87 -5.58
CA SER A 84 10.97 16.03 -6.20
C SER A 84 11.32 17.30 -5.42
N SER A 85 11.82 18.34 -6.11
CA SER A 85 12.09 19.65 -5.49
C SER A 85 10.85 20.55 -5.41
N ILE A 86 9.76 20.13 -6.03
CA ILE A 86 8.51 20.92 -6.16
C ILE A 86 7.42 20.33 -5.26
N ARG A 87 7.38 19.00 -5.14
CA ARG A 87 6.42 18.28 -4.31
C ARG A 87 7.17 17.65 -3.16
N GLU A 88 6.80 18.02 -1.94
CA GLU A 88 7.32 17.34 -0.75
C GLU A 88 6.93 15.87 -0.76
N ASN A 89 7.76 15.04 -0.11
CA ASN A 89 7.49 13.63 0.10
C ASN A 89 7.16 12.84 -1.18
N GLU A 90 7.87 13.15 -2.27
CA GLU A 90 7.70 12.51 -3.57
C GLU A 90 9.03 12.04 -4.14
N CYS A 91 9.04 10.79 -4.60
CA CYS A 91 10.12 10.21 -5.40
C CYS A 91 9.67 10.07 -6.85
N TYR A 92 10.49 10.57 -7.78
CA TYR A 92 10.22 10.53 -9.21
C TYR A 92 11.15 9.55 -9.93
N PHE A 93 10.55 8.63 -10.70
CA PHE A 93 11.23 7.67 -11.56
C PHE A 93 11.07 8.09 -13.01
N ASN A 94 12.18 8.50 -13.63
CA ASN A 94 12.21 8.83 -15.05
C ASN A 94 12.15 7.55 -15.92
N SER A 95 12.18 7.72 -17.24
CA SER A 95 12.13 6.61 -18.19
C SER A 95 13.31 5.65 -18.13
N SER A 96 14.49 6.11 -17.72
CA SER A 96 15.67 5.25 -17.54
C SER A 96 15.59 4.40 -16.26
N ASN A 97 14.78 4.81 -15.29
CA ASN A 97 14.56 4.10 -14.03
C ASN A 97 13.25 3.30 -14.00
N THR A 98 12.47 3.31 -15.09
CA THR A 98 11.17 2.65 -15.18
C THR A 98 11.25 1.37 -16.02
N VAL A 99 10.86 0.24 -15.45
CA VAL A 99 10.87 -1.08 -16.11
C VAL A 99 9.52 -1.76 -15.88
N ILE A 100 8.65 -1.76 -16.89
CA ILE A 100 7.24 -2.17 -16.75
C ILE A 100 7.08 -3.68 -16.48
N TRP A 101 8.03 -4.50 -16.95
CA TRP A 101 7.92 -5.97 -16.94
C TRP A 101 8.20 -6.65 -15.60
N PHE A 102 8.63 -5.90 -14.58
CA PHE A 102 8.98 -6.47 -13.29
C PHE A 102 8.33 -5.66 -12.17
N PRO A 103 7.77 -6.34 -11.15
CA PRO A 103 7.23 -5.66 -9.99
C PRO A 103 8.34 -4.90 -9.26
N TYR A 104 7.98 -3.73 -8.75
CA TYR A 104 8.81 -2.95 -7.84
C TYR A 104 8.38 -3.25 -6.41
N VAL A 105 9.35 -3.43 -5.52
CA VAL A 105 9.14 -3.31 -4.08
C VAL A 105 9.78 -2.00 -3.64
N VAL A 106 9.01 -1.14 -2.99
CA VAL A 106 9.52 0.13 -2.43
C VAL A 106 9.35 0.15 -0.93
N GLN A 107 10.35 0.71 -0.24
CA GLN A 107 10.36 0.86 1.21
C GLN A 107 10.56 2.32 1.58
N LEU A 108 9.79 2.78 2.57
CA LEU A 108 10.00 4.04 3.24
C LEU A 108 10.81 3.79 4.52
N ARG A 109 11.99 4.40 4.61
CA ARG A 109 12.96 4.15 5.69
C ARG A 109 13.30 5.41 6.48
N SER A 110 13.76 5.21 7.71
CA SER A 110 14.42 6.25 8.51
C SER A 110 15.71 6.73 7.85
N ARG A 111 16.21 7.89 8.27
CA ARG A 111 17.51 8.43 7.85
C ARG A 111 18.67 7.47 8.09
N SER A 112 18.68 6.79 9.23
CA SER A 112 19.70 5.81 9.63
C SER A 112 19.57 4.47 8.90
N LEU A 113 18.51 4.28 8.11
CA LEU A 113 18.22 3.09 7.30
C LEU A 113 17.95 1.81 8.11
N ASP A 114 17.80 1.92 9.42
CA ASP A 114 17.59 0.82 10.37
C ASP A 114 16.10 0.52 10.60
N ILE A 115 15.22 1.49 10.34
CA ILE A 115 13.77 1.36 10.49
C ILE A 115 13.12 1.41 9.12
N VAL A 116 12.29 0.41 8.82
CA VAL A 116 11.37 0.41 7.68
C VAL A 116 9.99 0.76 8.22
N TYR A 117 9.44 1.89 7.81
CA TYR A 117 8.13 2.35 8.23
C TYR A 117 7.00 1.72 7.42
N ASP A 118 7.22 1.56 6.12
CA ASP A 118 6.23 1.01 5.20
C ASP A 118 6.89 0.36 3.98
N GLU A 119 6.19 -0.60 3.38
CA GLU A 119 6.60 -1.33 2.20
C GLU A 119 5.38 -1.64 1.32
N ILE A 120 5.50 -1.35 0.02
CA ILE A 120 4.48 -1.75 -0.97
C ILE A 120 5.16 -2.41 -2.18
N SER A 121 4.47 -3.37 -2.78
CA SER A 121 4.84 -3.98 -4.07
C SER A 121 3.80 -3.65 -5.13
N PHE A 122 4.24 -3.36 -6.35
CA PHE A 122 3.35 -3.02 -7.48
C PHE A 122 4.00 -3.26 -8.85
N ASN A 123 3.16 -3.47 -9.87
CA ASN A 123 3.56 -3.33 -11.27
C ASN A 123 3.27 -1.91 -11.76
N VAL A 124 4.13 -1.39 -12.63
CA VAL A 124 3.97 -0.04 -13.20
C VAL A 124 2.65 0.10 -14.00
N GLU A 125 2.15 -1.01 -14.56
CA GLU A 125 0.90 -1.07 -15.33
C GLU A 125 -0.38 -1.02 -14.48
N ASP A 126 -0.27 -1.35 -13.20
CA ASP A 126 -1.39 -1.41 -12.27
C ASP A 126 -1.53 -0.12 -11.44
N ILE A 127 -0.46 0.68 -11.35
CA ILE A 127 -0.46 1.94 -10.60
C ILE A 127 -1.09 3.08 -11.39
N GLY A 128 -1.81 3.96 -10.70
CA GLY A 128 -2.48 5.09 -11.33
C GLY A 128 -3.83 4.78 -11.98
N LYS A 129 -4.47 3.67 -11.58
CA LYS A 129 -5.91 3.47 -11.82
C LYS A 129 -6.69 4.23 -10.75
N PRO A 130 -7.29 5.40 -11.04
CA PRO A 130 -8.37 5.90 -10.21
C PRO A 130 -9.50 4.85 -10.21
N CYS A 131 -10.07 4.56 -9.03
CA CYS A 131 -11.35 3.87 -8.94
C CYS A 131 -12.36 4.56 -9.84
N ARG A 132 -13.08 3.74 -10.60
CA ARG A 132 -14.10 4.09 -11.59
C ARG A 132 -15.16 5.04 -11.06
#